data_AF-A0A2D7TSQ1-F1
#
_entry.id   AF-A0A2D7TSQ1-F1
#
_cell.length_a   1.000
_cell.length_b   1.000
_cell.length_c   1.000
_cell.angle_alpha   90.00
_cell.angle_beta   90.00
_cell.angle_gamma   90.00
#
_symmetry.space_group_name_H-M   'P 1'
#
loop_
_entity.id
_entity.type
_entity.pdbx_description
1 polymer ?
#
loop_
_entity_poly.entity_id
_entity_poly.type
_entity_poly.pdbx_seq_one_letter_code
_entity_poly.pdbx_strand_id
1 'polypeptide(L)' 'MKMRKKSELPQKQCRTCGRPFTWRKKWARDWDNVVYCSQRCKMAQKDTR' A
#
# COMPACT_ATOMS: atom_id res chain seq x y z
N MET A 1 1.30 5.26 30.10
CA MET A 1 0.77 4.27 29.13
C MET A 1 0.90 4.85 27.73
N LYS A 2 1.84 4.35 26.92
CA LYS A 2 2.11 4.89 25.58
C LYS A 2 1.03 4.38 24.63
N MET A 3 -0.01 5.18 24.40
CA MET A 3 -0.96 4.94 23.31
C MET A 3 -0.16 4.97 21.99
N ARG A 4 0.16 3.80 21.44
CA ARG A 4 0.73 3.71 20.09
C ARG A 4 -0.35 4.19 19.13
N LYS A 5 -0.22 5.44 18.67
CA LYS A 5 -1.09 6.05 17.68
C LYS A 5 -1.01 5.21 16.41
N LYS A 6 -2.15 4.89 15.80
CA LYS A 6 -2.26 4.17 14.52
C LYS A 6 -1.49 4.83 13.36
N SER A 7 -1.00 6.04 13.60
CA SER A 7 -0.11 6.87 12.78
C SER A 7 1.28 6.29 12.53
N GLU A 8 1.75 5.30 13.30
CA GLU A 8 3.07 4.67 13.08
C GLU A 8 3.09 3.63 11.96
N LEU A 9 1.92 3.30 11.39
CA LEU A 9 1.88 2.34 10.29
C LEU A 9 2.43 3.00 9.01
N PRO A 10 3.37 2.34 8.31
CA PRO A 10 3.91 2.89 7.08
C PRO A 10 2.78 3.09 6.07
N GLN A 11 2.68 4.31 5.54
CA GLN A 11 1.78 4.67 4.46
C GLN A 11 2.61 4.75 3.17
N LYS A 12 2.12 4.15 2.10
CA LYS A 12 2.72 4.23 0.76
C LYS A 12 1.75 4.93 -0.19
N GLN A 13 2.28 5.56 -1.23
CA GLN A 13 1.47 6.12 -2.31
C GLN A 13 1.29 5.08 -3.43
N CYS A 14 0.06 4.96 -3.94
CA CYS A 14 -0.22 4.06 -5.06
C CYS A 14 0.36 4.64 -6.36
N ARG A 15 1.26 3.91 -7.03
CA ARG A 15 1.85 4.31 -8.32
C ARG A 15 0.82 4.50 -9.46
N THR A 16 -0.34 3.83 -9.38
CA THR A 16 -1.38 3.90 -10.42
C THR A 16 -2.39 5.01 -10.19
N CYS A 17 -2.89 5.17 -8.95
CA CYS A 17 -3.98 6.11 -8.66
C CYS A 17 -3.57 7.29 -7.75
N GLY A 18 -2.31 7.35 -7.32
CA GLY A 18 -1.76 8.41 -6.45
C GLY A 18 -2.31 8.43 -5.02
N ARG A 19 -3.28 7.56 -4.68
CA ARG A 19 -3.91 7.57 -3.35
C ARG A 19 -2.96 7.00 -2.28
N PRO A 20 -2.86 7.65 -1.10
CA PRO A 20 -2.14 7.09 0.03
C PRO A 20 -2.88 5.86 0.56
N PHE A 21 -2.13 4.82 0.91
CA PHE A 21 -2.68 3.61 1.49
C PHE A 21 -1.79 3.09 2.62
N THR A 22 -2.43 2.66 3.70
CA THR A 22 -1.76 2.21 4.93
C THR A 22 -1.43 0.73 4.87
N TRP A 23 -0.33 0.34 5.52
CA TRP A 23 0.03 -1.06 5.75
C TRP A 23 -1.16 -1.91 6.22
N ARG A 24 -1.26 -3.13 5.68
CA ARG A 24 -2.26 -4.13 6.05
C ARG A 24 -1.56 -5.42 6.42
N LYS A 25 -2.13 -6.18 7.37
CA LYS A 25 -1.59 -7.47 7.85
C LYS A 25 -1.34 -8.47 6.70
N LYS A 26 -2.17 -8.44 5.65
CA LYS A 26 -1.99 -9.28 4.45
C LYS A 26 -0.71 -9.01 3.66
N TRP A 27 -0.06 -7.88 3.91
CA TRP A 27 1.18 -7.47 3.25
C TRP A 27 2.40 -7.66 4.15
N ALA A 28 2.28 -8.31 5.31
CA ALA A 28 3.39 -8.49 6.23
C ALA A 28 4.63 -9.15 5.59
N ARG A 29 4.44 -10.02 4.58
CA ARG A 29 5.54 -10.72 3.88
C ARG A 29 6.14 -9.92 2.73
N ASP A 30 5.31 -9.17 2.00
CA ASP A 30 5.70 -8.54 0.73
C ASP A 30 5.60 -7.02 0.74
N TRP A 31 5.46 -6.39 1.92
CA TRP A 31 5.18 -4.96 2.04
C TRP A 31 6.15 -4.10 1.25
N ASP A 32 7.43 -4.49 1.18
CA ASP A 32 8.46 -3.79 0.41
C ASP A 32 8.08 -3.67 -1.07
N ASN A 33 7.61 -4.78 -1.66
CA ASN A 33 7.15 -4.89 -3.04
C ASN A 33 5.74 -4.31 -3.30
N VAL A 34 4.96 -4.01 -2.25
CA VAL A 34 3.61 -3.46 -2.40
C VAL A 34 3.69 -1.95 -2.65
N VAL A 35 3.48 -1.55 -3.90
CA VAL A 35 3.39 -0.15 -4.36
C VAL A 35 1.98 0.25 -4.84
N TYR A 36 1.02 -0.67 -4.75
CA TYR A 36 -0.35 -0.49 -5.23
C TYR A 36 -1.37 -0.68 -4.11
N CYS A 37 -2.37 0.21 -4.05
CA CYS A 37 -3.43 0.13 -3.03
C CYS A 37 -4.37 -1.07 -3.22
N SER A 38 -4.44 -1.64 -4.43
CA SER A 38 -5.30 -2.76 -4.79
C SER A 38 -4.71 -3.60 -5.92
N GLN A 39 -5.19 -4.84 -6.07
CA GLN A 39 -4.82 -5.67 -7.22
C GLN A 39 -5.27 -5.03 -8.54
N ARG A 40 -6.41 -4.32 -8.56
CA ARG A 40 -6.86 -3.57 -9.75
C ARG A 40 -5.80 -2.58 -10.22
N CYS A 41 -5.22 -1.79 -9.32
CA CYS A 41 -4.15 -0.86 -9.65
C CYS A 41 -2.88 -1.56 -10.15
N LYS A 42 -2.52 -2.70 -9.54
CA LYS A 42 -1.39 -3.53 -9.98
C LYS A 42 -1.60 -4.07 -11.40
N MET A 43 -2.81 -4.51 -11.74
CA MET A 43 -3.12 -5.03 -13.07
C MET A 43 -3.26 -3.91 -14.11
N ALA A 44 -3.89 -2.79 -13.76
CA ALA A 44 -4.02 -1.62 -14.65
C ALA A 44 -2.65 -1.08 -15.11
N GLN A 45 -1.61 -1.15 -14.26
CA GLN A 45 -0.25 -0.78 -14.67
C GLN A 45 0.33 -1.72 -15.75
N LYS A 46 -0.07 -3.00 -15.77
CA LYS A 46 0.37 -3.96 -16.80
C LYS A 46 -0.38 -3.84 -18.12
N ASP A 47 -1.61 -3.32 -18.05
CA ASP A 47 -2.53 -3.19 -19.18
C ASP A 47 -2.25 -1.93 -20.03
N THR A 48 -1.49 -0.97 -19.50
CA THR A 48 -0.97 0.16 -20.29
C THR A 48 0.24 -0.30 -21.12
N ARG A 49 0.04 -1.20 -22.08
CA ARG A 49 1.01 -1.51 -23.14
C ARG A 49 0.31 -1.99 -24.40
#